data_AF-A0A5E9FTK2-F1
#
_entry.id   AF-A0A5E9FTK2-F1
#
_cell.length_a   1.000
_cell.length_b   1.000
_cell.length_c   1.000
_cell.angle_alpha   90.00
_cell.angle_beta   90.00
_cell.angle_gamma   90.00
#
_symmetry.space_group_name_H-M   'P 1'
#
loop_
_entity.id
_entity.type
_entity.pdbx_description
1 polymer ?
#
loop_
_entity_poly.entity_id
_entity_poly.type
_entity_poly.pdbx_seq_one_letter_code
_entity_poly.pdbx_strand_id
1 'polypeptide(L)'
;MQSTFGMTRLDYKRERARGPVSRAYLNNAIRIVDNSGVVTKLIEWRYARLKSNAGVKPTIPFRAVLVLFLLHVQLGYGINYHRIAETLDVHFHDEEFALLGIQNHAGEHDDWYQRLWRSANRMMALIDPYPGPRNKRLKPKAYAKLLTKQATPKATRKSARNLERLDWLCEQLLHTSVRMLPADIWAKYTGNIAADATLIPGTGRPNPTDPTLRRGNADSHSGRYRREGSHGGLGAKTDKAGYELEISVMVWDKPGQNMLFPSLITAVGFHRPGEIIGHGAKLVDSHQRLGFTSGLVIVDRAYNGERPATFKFR
;
A
#
# COMPACT_ATOMS: atom_id res chain seq x y z
N MET A 1 -5.38 -13.01 -35.93
CA MET A 1 -5.98 -11.67 -35.72
C MET A 1 -5.77 -10.81 -36.96
N GLN A 2 -4.52 -10.55 -37.38
CA GLN A 2 -4.25 -9.80 -38.62
C GLN A 2 -4.75 -10.50 -39.90
N SER A 3 -4.58 -11.82 -40.00
CA SER A 3 -5.10 -12.61 -41.13
C SER A 3 -6.62 -12.80 -41.16
N THR A 4 -7.32 -12.47 -40.07
CA THR A 4 -8.77 -12.74 -39.91
C THR A 4 -9.59 -11.46 -39.83
N PHE A 5 -9.04 -10.41 -39.24
CA PHE A 5 -9.71 -9.12 -38.98
C PHE A 5 -9.04 -7.95 -39.71
N GLY A 6 -7.99 -8.19 -40.50
CA GLY A 6 -7.26 -7.15 -41.24
C GLY A 6 -6.46 -6.16 -40.38
N MET A 7 -6.46 -6.33 -39.05
CA MET A 7 -5.82 -5.42 -38.10
C MET A 7 -4.94 -6.18 -37.10
N THR A 8 -3.88 -5.53 -36.61
CA THR A 8 -3.05 -6.13 -35.56
C THR A 8 -3.81 -6.16 -34.23
N ARG A 9 -3.32 -6.95 -33.27
CA ARG A 9 -3.87 -6.97 -31.91
C ARG A 9 -3.73 -5.61 -31.22
N LEU A 10 -2.70 -4.85 -31.57
CA LEU A 10 -2.47 -3.51 -31.05
C LEU A 10 -3.50 -2.53 -31.61
N ASP A 11 -3.73 -2.56 -32.92
CA ASP A 11 -4.74 -1.72 -33.59
C ASP A 11 -6.14 -1.99 -33.04
N TYR A 12 -6.50 -3.28 -32.90
CA TYR A 12 -7.76 -3.69 -32.29
C TYR A 12 -7.94 -3.16 -30.85
N LYS A 13 -6.87 -3.20 -30.04
CA LYS A 13 -6.92 -2.67 -28.67
C LYS A 13 -7.04 -1.15 -28.64
N ARG A 14 -6.36 -0.44 -29.53
CA ARG A 14 -6.46 1.02 -29.66
C ARG A 14 -7.85 1.44 -30.12
N GLU A 15 -8.43 0.72 -31.09
CA GLU A 15 -9.79 0.96 -31.56
C GLU A 15 -10.84 0.69 -30.47
N ARG A 16 -10.64 -0.34 -29.65
CA ARG A 16 -11.54 -0.68 -28.54
C ARG A 16 -11.28 0.13 -27.26
N ALA A 17 -10.17 0.86 -27.18
CA ALA A 17 -9.84 1.65 -26.01
C ALA A 17 -10.97 2.66 -25.75
N ARG A 18 -11.60 2.59 -24.57
CA ARG A 18 -12.66 3.52 -24.17
C ARG A 18 -12.08 4.89 -23.81
N GLY A 19 -11.53 5.59 -24.80
CA GLY A 19 -11.02 6.96 -24.68
C GLY A 19 -9.83 7.13 -23.74
N PRO A 20 -9.41 8.39 -23.52
CA PRO A 20 -8.33 8.73 -22.60
C PRO A 20 -8.74 8.46 -21.15
N VAL A 21 -7.75 8.26 -20.28
CA VAL A 21 -7.99 8.14 -18.84
C VAL A 21 -8.57 9.46 -18.29
N SER A 22 -9.49 9.36 -17.34
CA SER A 22 -10.05 10.54 -16.65
C SER A 22 -8.94 11.44 -16.10
N ARG A 23 -8.83 12.64 -16.67
CA ARG A 23 -7.85 13.66 -16.26
C ARG A 23 -8.07 14.12 -14.82
N ALA A 24 -9.31 14.05 -14.32
CA ALA A 24 -9.62 14.35 -12.93
C ALA A 24 -8.93 13.36 -11.97
N TYR A 25 -8.99 12.05 -12.25
CA TYR A 25 -8.30 11.04 -11.43
C TYR A 25 -6.79 11.14 -11.57
N LEU A 26 -6.28 11.34 -12.78
CA LEU A 26 -4.84 11.54 -12.99
C LEU A 26 -4.32 12.74 -12.20
N ASN A 27 -4.99 13.90 -12.31
CA ASN A 27 -4.63 15.11 -11.58
C ASN A 27 -4.74 14.92 -10.06
N ASN A 28 -5.76 14.21 -9.58
CA ASN A 28 -5.90 13.91 -8.16
C ASN A 28 -4.74 13.04 -7.65
N ALA A 29 -4.41 11.97 -8.36
CA ALA A 29 -3.28 11.10 -8.03
C ALA A 29 -1.94 11.87 -8.04
N ILE A 30 -1.72 12.73 -9.04
CA ILE A 30 -0.56 13.63 -9.11
C ILE A 30 -0.51 14.54 -7.88
N ARG A 31 -1.60 15.23 -7.54
CA ARG A 31 -1.66 16.14 -6.39
C ARG A 31 -1.37 15.44 -5.07
N ILE A 32 -1.89 14.23 -4.87
CA ILE A 32 -1.60 13.45 -3.65
C ILE A 32 -0.11 13.12 -3.56
N VAL A 33 0.48 12.58 -4.64
CA VAL A 33 1.88 12.16 -4.63
C VAL A 33 2.82 13.36 -4.48
N ASP A 34 2.60 14.43 -5.23
CA ASP A 34 3.51 15.58 -5.25
C ASP A 34 3.49 16.37 -3.94
N ASN A 35 2.32 16.48 -3.28
CA ASN A 35 2.20 17.20 -2.01
C ASN A 35 2.56 16.35 -0.78
N SER A 36 2.75 15.03 -0.93
CA SER A 36 3.03 14.13 0.20
C SER A 36 4.50 14.08 0.63
N GLY A 37 5.42 14.62 -0.17
CA GLY A 37 6.87 14.54 0.09
C GLY A 37 7.48 13.13 -0.02
N VAL A 38 6.69 12.09 -0.32
CA VAL A 38 7.17 10.70 -0.36
C VAL A 38 8.18 10.45 -1.47
N VAL A 39 8.05 11.14 -2.60
CA VAL A 39 8.97 11.00 -3.74
C VAL A 39 10.38 11.44 -3.33
N THR A 40 10.49 12.58 -2.64
CA THR A 40 11.76 13.10 -2.13
C THR A 40 12.43 12.08 -1.20
N LYS A 41 11.68 11.53 -0.23
CA LYS A 41 12.22 10.50 0.67
C LYS A 41 12.62 9.20 -0.04
N LEU A 42 11.85 8.74 -1.01
CA LEU A 42 12.23 7.55 -1.81
C LEU A 42 13.53 7.78 -2.59
N ILE A 43 13.74 8.99 -3.12
CA ILE A 43 14.96 9.36 -3.82
C ILE A 43 16.14 9.45 -2.84
N GLU A 44 15.98 10.10 -1.69
CA GLU A 44 17.00 10.13 -0.62
C GLU A 44 17.39 8.70 -0.19
N TRP A 45 16.42 7.83 0.10
CA TRP A 45 16.67 6.46 0.51
C TRP A 45 17.35 5.62 -0.58
N ARG A 46 17.08 5.92 -1.84
CA ARG A 46 17.79 5.31 -2.97
C ARG A 46 19.24 5.76 -2.98
N TYR A 47 19.52 7.06 -2.90
CA TYR A 47 20.90 7.58 -2.92
C TYR A 47 21.72 7.05 -1.76
N ALA A 48 21.16 7.02 -0.54
CA ALA A 48 21.83 6.45 0.63
C ALA A 48 22.20 4.96 0.49
N ARG A 49 21.57 4.24 -0.45
CA ARG A 49 21.85 2.82 -0.73
C ARG A 49 22.84 2.63 -1.89
N LEU A 50 22.95 3.59 -2.80
CA LEU A 50 23.81 3.48 -3.96
C LEU A 50 25.28 3.54 -3.54
N LYS A 51 26.10 2.64 -4.09
CA LYS A 51 27.56 2.70 -3.94
C LYS A 51 28.22 3.57 -5.01
N SER A 52 27.53 3.77 -6.13
CA SER A 52 27.94 4.61 -7.25
C SER A 52 26.73 4.99 -8.10
N ASN A 53 26.92 5.96 -9.00
CA ASN A 53 25.91 6.39 -9.97
C ASN A 53 25.84 5.49 -11.22
N ALA A 54 26.57 4.38 -11.23
CA ALA A 54 26.61 3.47 -12.37
C ALA A 54 25.28 2.69 -12.53
N GLY A 55 24.92 2.41 -13.78
CA GLY A 55 23.76 1.59 -14.15
C GLY A 55 22.62 2.35 -14.83
N VAL A 56 21.74 1.60 -15.47
CA VAL A 56 20.64 2.16 -16.28
C VAL A 56 19.59 2.83 -15.39
N LYS A 57 19.37 4.14 -15.62
CA LYS A 57 18.31 4.91 -14.98
C LYS A 57 16.95 4.31 -15.34
N PRO A 58 16.02 4.18 -14.38
CA PRO A 58 14.70 3.63 -14.68
C PRO A 58 13.93 4.57 -15.61
N THR A 59 13.30 4.01 -16.64
CA THR A 59 12.43 4.75 -17.57
C THR A 59 11.22 5.37 -16.87
N ILE A 60 10.67 4.66 -15.87
CA ILE A 60 9.54 5.14 -15.08
C ILE A 60 10.06 5.60 -13.71
N PRO A 61 10.01 6.90 -13.38
CA PRO A 61 10.47 7.42 -12.09
C PRO A 61 9.55 6.97 -10.94
N PHE A 62 10.04 7.01 -9.69
CA PHE A 62 9.23 6.63 -8.52
C PHE A 62 7.94 7.44 -8.39
N ARG A 63 7.99 8.74 -8.72
CA ARG A 63 6.80 9.61 -8.82
C ARG A 63 5.72 8.97 -9.70
N ALA A 64 6.07 8.62 -10.94
CA ALA A 64 5.15 8.02 -11.88
C ALA A 64 4.61 6.67 -11.40
N VAL A 65 5.43 5.82 -10.77
CA VAL A 65 4.97 4.54 -10.21
C VAL A 65 3.83 4.76 -9.19
N LEU A 66 4.01 5.69 -8.25
CA LEU A 66 3.00 5.97 -7.23
C LEU A 66 1.74 6.59 -7.83
N VAL A 67 1.88 7.53 -8.77
CA VAL A 67 0.73 8.13 -9.45
C VAL A 67 -0.07 7.07 -10.20
N LEU A 68 0.59 6.19 -10.95
CA LEU A 68 -0.07 5.10 -11.68
C LEU A 68 -0.76 4.11 -10.74
N PHE A 69 -0.17 3.80 -9.59
CA PHE A 69 -0.81 2.95 -8.58
C PHE A 69 -2.09 3.60 -8.02
N LEU A 70 -2.03 4.87 -7.62
CA LEU A 70 -3.19 5.58 -7.09
C LEU A 70 -4.28 5.77 -8.15
N LEU A 71 -3.91 6.12 -9.38
CA LEU A 71 -4.84 6.24 -10.50
C LEU A 71 -5.62 4.94 -10.70
N HIS A 72 -4.94 3.79 -10.75
CA HIS A 72 -5.60 2.51 -10.95
C HIS A 72 -6.46 2.06 -9.77
N VAL A 73 -6.11 2.47 -8.55
CA VAL A 73 -6.97 2.28 -7.38
C VAL A 73 -8.24 3.13 -7.50
N GLN A 74 -8.12 4.40 -7.91
CA GLN A 74 -9.26 5.31 -8.11
C GLN A 74 -10.19 4.85 -9.24
N LEU A 75 -9.64 4.21 -10.28
CA LEU A 75 -10.40 3.60 -11.37
C LEU A 75 -11.05 2.25 -10.99
N GLY A 76 -10.82 1.74 -9.77
CA GLY A 76 -11.37 0.46 -9.30
C GLY A 76 -10.66 -0.78 -9.85
N TYR A 77 -9.51 -0.63 -10.50
CA TYR A 77 -8.74 -1.75 -11.05
C TYR A 77 -7.76 -2.37 -10.05
N GLY A 78 -7.45 -1.64 -8.97
CA GLY A 78 -6.39 -2.00 -8.03
C GLY A 78 -5.00 -1.98 -8.68
N ILE A 79 -3.98 -2.45 -7.97
CA ILE A 79 -2.60 -2.42 -8.46
C ILE A 79 -2.33 -3.67 -9.32
N ASN A 80 -2.75 -3.61 -10.58
CA ASN A 80 -2.51 -4.65 -11.58
C ASN A 80 -1.52 -4.16 -12.64
N TYR A 81 -0.34 -4.79 -12.72
CA TYR A 81 0.74 -4.31 -13.60
C TYR A 81 0.40 -4.47 -15.09
N HIS A 82 -0.40 -5.47 -15.47
CA HIS A 82 -0.88 -5.58 -16.85
C HIS A 82 -1.84 -4.45 -17.19
N ARG A 83 -2.77 -4.11 -16.30
CA ARG A 83 -3.69 -2.99 -16.54
C ARG A 83 -2.96 -1.65 -16.62
N ILE A 84 -1.95 -1.43 -15.78
CA ILE A 84 -1.12 -0.22 -15.84
C ILE A 84 -0.32 -0.19 -17.15
N ALA A 85 0.25 -1.32 -17.57
CA ALA A 85 0.96 -1.41 -18.84
C ALA A 85 0.03 -1.15 -20.05
N GLU A 86 -1.20 -1.67 -20.02
CA GLU A 86 -2.25 -1.36 -21.01
C GLU A 86 -2.57 0.13 -21.02
N THR A 87 -2.66 0.76 -19.85
CA THR A 87 -2.89 2.22 -19.75
C THR A 87 -1.77 3.02 -20.41
N LEU A 88 -0.51 2.66 -20.15
CA LEU A 88 0.66 3.31 -20.77
C LEU A 88 0.73 3.05 -22.29
N ASP A 89 0.35 1.86 -22.75
CA ASP A 89 0.46 1.44 -24.14
C ASP A 89 -0.62 2.03 -25.05
N VAL A 90 -1.88 2.04 -24.59
CA VAL A 90 -3.02 2.39 -25.46
C VAL A 90 -3.85 3.60 -25.00
N HIS A 91 -3.76 4.03 -23.73
CA HIS A 91 -4.59 5.12 -23.21
C HIS A 91 -3.84 6.43 -22.96
N PHE A 92 -2.51 6.38 -22.83
CA PHE A 92 -1.69 7.57 -22.60
C PHE A 92 -1.16 8.11 -23.93
N HIS A 93 -1.13 9.44 -24.05
CA HIS A 93 -0.55 10.17 -25.16
C HIS A 93 0.57 11.06 -24.62
N ASP A 94 1.18 11.87 -25.48
CA ASP A 94 2.36 12.69 -25.13
C ASP A 94 2.11 13.58 -23.91
N GLU A 95 0.89 14.11 -23.75
CA GLU A 95 0.51 14.93 -22.61
C GLU A 95 0.55 14.14 -21.29
N GLU A 96 -0.05 12.95 -21.21
CA GLU A 96 -0.05 12.14 -19.99
C GLU A 96 1.36 11.67 -19.63
N PHE A 97 2.17 11.30 -20.63
CA PHE A 97 3.57 10.96 -20.43
C PHE A 97 4.38 12.14 -19.87
N ALA A 98 4.19 13.34 -20.44
CA ALA A 98 4.83 14.57 -19.97
C ALA A 98 4.42 14.91 -18.53
N LEU A 99 3.13 14.80 -18.19
CA LEU A 99 2.62 15.01 -16.82
C LEU A 99 3.28 14.08 -15.79
N LEU A 100 3.65 12.87 -16.19
CA LEU A 100 4.35 11.92 -15.32
C LEU A 100 5.88 12.03 -15.34
N GLY A 101 6.45 12.83 -16.25
CA GLY A 101 7.89 12.90 -16.48
C GLY A 101 8.45 11.58 -17.02
N ILE A 102 7.65 10.85 -17.79
CA ILE A 102 8.06 9.63 -18.49
C ILE A 102 8.35 10.02 -19.94
N GLN A 103 9.49 9.57 -20.47
CA GLN A 103 9.75 9.71 -21.91
C GLN A 103 8.84 8.74 -22.68
N ASN A 104 8.08 9.27 -23.64
CA ASN A 104 7.25 8.46 -24.53
C ASN A 104 8.16 7.69 -25.52
N HIS A 105 8.70 6.57 -25.05
CA HIS A 105 9.43 5.66 -25.91
C HIS A 105 8.46 4.72 -26.61
N ALA A 106 8.71 4.46 -27.89
CA ALA A 106 8.12 3.31 -28.56
C ALA A 106 8.35 2.03 -27.71
N GLY A 107 7.32 1.21 -27.64
CA GLY A 107 7.32 -0.04 -26.88
C GLY A 107 5.94 -0.64 -26.87
N GLU A 108 5.88 -1.96 -26.87
CA GLU A 108 4.62 -2.69 -26.76
C GLU A 108 4.18 -2.83 -25.30
N HIS A 109 2.97 -3.33 -25.09
CA HIS A 109 2.44 -3.68 -23.77
C HIS A 109 3.46 -4.36 -22.83
N ASP A 110 4.19 -5.36 -23.35
CA ASP A 110 5.14 -6.14 -22.55
C ASP A 110 6.37 -5.31 -22.15
N ASP A 111 6.81 -4.36 -22.99
CA ASP A 111 7.87 -3.43 -22.64
C ASP A 111 7.46 -2.53 -21.48
N TRP A 112 6.24 -1.97 -21.55
CA TRP A 112 5.68 -1.13 -20.48
C TRP A 112 5.50 -1.91 -19.19
N TYR A 113 5.03 -3.15 -19.27
CA TYR A 113 4.97 -4.06 -18.12
C TYR A 113 6.34 -4.25 -17.49
N GLN A 114 7.38 -4.55 -18.27
CA GLN A 114 8.74 -4.76 -17.75
C GLN A 114 9.33 -3.48 -17.17
N ARG A 115 9.14 -2.33 -17.81
CA ARG A 115 9.60 -1.01 -17.34
C ARG A 115 8.96 -0.65 -15.99
N LEU A 116 7.64 -0.87 -15.86
CA LEU A 116 6.90 -0.67 -14.61
C LEU A 116 7.38 -1.65 -13.54
N TRP A 117 7.42 -2.94 -13.85
CA TRP A 117 7.82 -3.99 -12.92
C TRP A 117 9.22 -3.73 -12.35
N ARG A 118 10.20 -3.37 -13.19
CA ARG A 118 11.57 -3.04 -12.74
C ARG A 118 11.56 -1.83 -11.79
N SER A 119 10.81 -0.79 -12.13
CA SER A 119 10.77 0.47 -11.37
C SER A 119 10.06 0.30 -10.03
N ALA A 120 8.92 -0.40 -10.03
CA ALA A 120 8.19 -0.75 -8.82
C ALA A 120 9.01 -1.67 -7.90
N ASN A 121 9.73 -2.68 -8.41
CA ASN A 121 10.60 -3.52 -7.58
C ASN A 121 11.78 -2.74 -6.98
N ARG A 122 12.34 -1.77 -7.71
CA ARG A 122 13.37 -0.86 -7.18
C ARG A 122 12.82 -0.05 -6.01
N MET A 123 11.60 0.48 -6.13
CA MET A 123 10.90 1.20 -5.07
C MET A 123 10.61 0.28 -3.87
N MET A 124 10.00 -0.87 -4.11
CA MET A 124 9.67 -1.86 -3.06
C MET A 124 10.91 -2.30 -2.28
N ALA A 125 12.07 -2.43 -2.92
CA ALA A 125 13.30 -2.81 -2.21
C ALA A 125 13.77 -1.77 -1.17
N LEU A 126 13.23 -0.55 -1.18
CA LEU A 126 13.51 0.51 -0.20
C LEU A 126 12.60 0.45 1.03
N ILE A 127 11.41 -0.14 0.90
CA ILE A 127 10.32 -0.08 1.89
C ILE A 127 9.82 -1.47 2.32
N ASP A 128 10.14 -2.55 1.62
CA ASP A 128 9.69 -3.90 2.00
C ASP A 128 10.41 -4.37 3.28
N PRO A 129 9.70 -4.56 4.41
CA PRO A 129 10.31 -5.02 5.66
C PRO A 129 10.73 -6.49 5.59
N TYR A 130 10.02 -7.32 4.82
CA TYR A 130 10.20 -8.77 4.78
C TYR A 130 10.50 -9.28 3.38
N PRO A 131 11.62 -8.85 2.76
CA PRO A 131 11.92 -9.21 1.38
C PRO A 131 12.13 -10.73 1.23
N GLY A 132 11.36 -11.33 0.34
CA GLY A 132 11.40 -12.76 0.02
C GLY A 132 10.95 -13.06 -1.41
N PRO A 133 11.07 -14.30 -1.88
CA PRO A 133 10.56 -14.70 -3.19
C PRO A 133 9.03 -14.57 -3.25
N ARG A 134 8.51 -13.73 -4.16
CA ARG A 134 7.07 -13.39 -4.24
C ARG A 134 6.25 -14.28 -5.18
N ASN A 135 6.89 -15.16 -5.94
CA ASN A 135 6.27 -15.94 -7.01
C ASN A 135 6.23 -17.45 -6.76
N LYS A 136 6.58 -17.90 -5.55
CA LYS A 136 6.61 -19.33 -5.23
C LYS A 136 6.43 -19.60 -3.74
N ARG A 137 5.74 -20.71 -3.47
CA ARG A 137 5.62 -21.28 -2.12
C ARG A 137 6.94 -21.90 -1.69
N LEU A 138 7.53 -21.41 -0.62
CA LEU A 138 8.82 -21.90 -0.13
C LEU A 138 8.71 -23.33 0.42
N LYS A 139 9.66 -24.19 -0.02
CA LYS A 139 9.90 -25.51 0.58
C LYS A 139 10.58 -25.36 1.95
N PRO A 140 10.50 -26.36 2.85
CA PRO A 140 11.04 -26.28 4.21
C PRO A 140 12.48 -25.79 4.29
N LYS A 141 13.41 -26.43 3.57
CA LYS A 141 14.83 -26.06 3.54
C LYS A 141 15.06 -24.61 3.09
N ALA A 142 14.28 -24.14 2.11
CA ALA A 142 14.39 -22.77 1.59
C ALA A 142 13.83 -21.75 2.60
N TYR A 143 12.76 -22.10 3.32
CA TYR A 143 12.18 -21.26 4.36
C TYR A 143 13.10 -21.17 5.58
N ALA A 144 13.67 -22.28 6.05
CA ALA A 144 14.67 -22.28 7.12
C ALA A 144 15.89 -21.40 6.79
N LYS A 145 16.37 -21.46 5.53
CA LYS A 145 17.44 -20.57 5.04
C LYS A 145 17.02 -19.10 5.05
N LEU A 146 15.77 -18.80 4.69
CA LEU A 146 15.24 -17.44 4.73
C LEU A 146 15.18 -16.92 6.17
N LEU A 147 14.65 -17.71 7.12
CA LEU A 147 14.59 -17.36 8.54
C LEU A 147 15.98 -17.10 9.12
N THR A 148 16.95 -17.99 8.83
CA THR A 148 18.34 -17.82 9.29
C THR A 148 18.94 -16.51 8.76
N LYS A 149 18.70 -16.19 7.48
CA LYS A 149 19.16 -14.94 6.88
C LYS A 149 18.51 -13.71 7.55
N GLN A 150 17.23 -13.81 7.87
CA GLN A 150 16.45 -12.72 8.48
C GLN A 150 16.75 -12.52 9.97
N ALA A 151 17.20 -13.56 10.67
CA ALA A 151 17.60 -13.48 12.09
C ALA A 151 18.93 -12.74 12.32
N THR A 152 19.72 -12.47 11.27
CA THR A 152 20.98 -11.73 11.43
C THR A 152 20.74 -10.29 11.90
N PRO A 153 21.59 -9.71 12.77
CA PRO A 153 21.40 -8.34 13.27
C PRO A 153 21.30 -7.28 12.17
N LYS A 154 22.00 -7.51 11.04
CA LYS A 154 21.92 -6.64 9.86
C LYS A 154 20.56 -6.73 9.16
N ALA A 155 19.98 -7.93 9.05
CA ALA A 155 18.67 -8.12 8.45
C ALA A 155 17.56 -7.58 9.35
N THR A 156 17.63 -7.80 10.66
CA THR A 156 16.67 -7.26 11.64
C THR A 156 16.63 -5.73 11.60
N ARG A 157 17.79 -5.06 11.67
CA ARG A 157 17.87 -3.58 11.55
C ARG A 157 17.33 -3.08 10.21
N LYS A 158 17.60 -3.81 9.12
CA LYS A 158 17.05 -3.47 7.80
C LYS A 158 15.53 -3.61 7.78
N SER A 159 14.98 -4.67 8.37
CA SER A 159 13.54 -4.93 8.43
C SER A 159 12.83 -3.82 9.21
N ALA A 160 13.31 -3.51 10.42
CA ALA A 160 12.76 -2.43 11.25
C ALA A 160 12.76 -1.08 10.53
N ARG A 161 13.91 -0.68 9.95
CA ARG A 161 14.00 0.56 9.16
C ARG A 161 13.04 0.56 7.98
N ASN A 162 12.92 -0.55 7.26
CA ASN A 162 12.03 -0.62 6.10
C ASN A 162 10.55 -0.59 6.52
N LEU A 163 10.20 -1.17 7.67
CA LEU A 163 8.86 -1.05 8.26
C LEU A 163 8.54 0.41 8.58
N GLU A 164 9.42 1.12 9.29
CA GLU A 164 9.27 2.55 9.59
C GLU A 164 9.07 3.39 8.31
N ARG A 165 9.82 3.07 7.25
CA ARG A 165 9.68 3.74 5.95
C ARG A 165 8.36 3.46 5.27
N LEU A 166 7.87 2.22 5.35
CA LEU A 166 6.57 1.83 4.80
C LEU A 166 5.45 2.53 5.55
N ASP A 167 5.48 2.50 6.88
CA ASP A 167 4.52 3.16 7.76
C ASP A 167 4.47 4.66 7.47
N TRP A 168 5.64 5.32 7.41
CA TRP A 168 5.75 6.73 7.06
C TRP A 168 5.20 7.04 5.66
N LEU A 169 5.50 6.21 4.65
CA LEU A 169 5.03 6.41 3.28
C LEU A 169 3.50 6.30 3.21
N CYS A 170 2.91 5.30 3.87
CA CYS A 170 1.47 5.12 3.95
C CYS A 170 0.80 6.31 4.66
N GLU A 171 1.35 6.72 5.80
CA GLU A 171 0.86 7.86 6.57
C GLU A 171 0.88 9.16 5.75
N GLN A 172 2.00 9.47 5.06
CA GLN A 172 2.09 10.71 4.30
C GLN A 172 1.12 10.74 3.12
N LEU A 173 0.95 9.63 2.39
CA LEU A 173 -0.04 9.56 1.31
C LEU A 173 -1.47 9.77 1.85
N LEU A 174 -1.79 9.10 2.96
CA LEU A 174 -3.09 9.21 3.62
C LEU A 174 -3.35 10.63 4.13
N HIS A 175 -2.45 11.18 4.94
CA HIS A 175 -2.59 12.52 5.49
C HIS A 175 -2.69 13.58 4.39
N THR A 176 -1.96 13.42 3.30
CA THR A 176 -2.08 14.33 2.15
C THR A 176 -3.46 14.23 1.52
N SER A 177 -4.00 13.02 1.33
CA SER A 177 -5.36 12.87 0.79
C SER A 177 -6.43 13.46 1.71
N VAL A 178 -6.26 13.34 3.03
CA VAL A 178 -7.18 13.88 4.04
C VAL A 178 -7.13 15.41 4.05
N ARG A 179 -5.94 16.01 3.98
CA ARG A 179 -5.73 17.47 3.92
C ARG A 179 -6.23 18.12 2.62
N MET A 180 -6.63 17.33 1.63
CA MET A 180 -7.29 17.86 0.44
C MET A 180 -8.77 18.18 0.66
N LEU A 181 -9.32 17.88 1.84
CA LEU A 181 -10.65 18.35 2.21
C LEU A 181 -10.72 19.88 2.19
N PRO A 182 -11.82 20.47 1.68
CA PRO A 182 -12.09 21.90 1.80
C PRO A 182 -11.99 22.38 3.25
N ALA A 183 -11.42 23.57 3.45
CA ALA A 183 -11.14 24.12 4.79
C ALA A 183 -12.41 24.30 5.63
N ASP A 184 -13.54 24.62 5.02
CA ASP A 184 -14.85 24.76 5.67
C ASP A 184 -15.42 23.42 6.15
N ILE A 185 -15.10 22.33 5.45
CA ILE A 185 -15.45 20.97 5.89
C ILE A 185 -14.48 20.53 6.99
N TRP A 186 -13.18 20.79 6.82
CA TRP A 186 -12.14 20.46 7.79
C TRP A 186 -12.41 21.08 9.16
N ALA A 187 -12.81 22.36 9.20
CA ALA A 187 -13.09 23.10 10.42
C ALA A 187 -14.30 22.58 11.23
N LYS A 188 -15.18 21.77 10.62
CA LYS A 188 -16.35 21.17 11.29
C LYS A 188 -16.00 19.91 12.08
N TYR A 189 -14.84 19.32 11.84
CA TYR A 189 -14.43 18.08 12.48
C TYR A 189 -13.63 18.38 13.76
N THR A 190 -13.97 17.71 14.86
CA THR A 190 -13.39 17.99 16.19
C THR A 190 -12.36 16.96 16.66
N GLY A 191 -12.05 15.94 15.85
CA GLY A 191 -11.03 14.93 16.16
C GLY A 191 -11.56 13.59 16.69
N ASN A 192 -12.87 13.38 16.71
CA ASN A 192 -13.46 12.09 17.13
C ASN A 192 -13.11 10.98 16.14
N ILE A 193 -12.60 9.85 16.64
CA ILE A 193 -12.23 8.69 15.82
C ILE A 193 -12.79 7.38 16.34
N ALA A 194 -13.02 6.45 15.42
CA ALA A 194 -13.16 5.04 15.74
C ALA A 194 -11.96 4.28 15.18
N ALA A 195 -11.46 3.28 15.91
CA ALA A 195 -10.45 2.36 15.41
C ALA A 195 -10.97 0.92 15.37
N ASP A 196 -10.67 0.24 14.28
CA ASP A 196 -10.99 -1.17 14.06
C ASP A 196 -9.92 -1.85 13.20
N ALA A 197 -9.82 -3.16 13.35
CA ALA A 197 -8.91 -4.01 12.62
C ALA A 197 -9.69 -4.85 11.59
N THR A 198 -9.26 -4.80 10.34
CA THR A 198 -9.85 -5.61 9.27
C THR A 198 -8.82 -6.50 8.59
N LEU A 199 -9.22 -7.74 8.28
CA LEU A 199 -8.35 -8.65 7.54
C LEU A 199 -8.18 -8.16 6.09
N ILE A 200 -6.92 -7.97 5.69
CA ILE A 200 -6.52 -7.91 4.29
C ILE A 200 -6.10 -9.32 3.85
N PRO A 201 -6.94 -10.03 3.08
CA PRO A 201 -6.69 -11.42 2.73
C PRO A 201 -5.51 -11.51 1.75
N GLY A 202 -4.58 -12.39 2.07
CA GLY A 202 -3.55 -12.85 1.14
C GLY A 202 -4.08 -13.95 0.22
N THR A 203 -3.51 -14.06 -0.98
CA THR A 203 -3.85 -15.13 -1.91
C THR A 203 -3.28 -16.47 -1.44
N GLY A 204 -4.12 -17.50 -1.41
CA GLY A 204 -3.70 -18.89 -1.13
C GLY A 204 -4.04 -19.34 0.29
N ARG A 205 -3.35 -20.39 0.76
CA ARG A 205 -3.62 -21.02 2.06
C ARG A 205 -2.82 -20.36 3.19
N PRO A 206 -3.33 -20.34 4.44
CA PRO A 206 -2.56 -19.91 5.61
C PRO A 206 -1.24 -20.68 5.72
N ASN A 207 -0.20 -20.00 6.20
CA ASN A 207 1.10 -20.63 6.41
C ASN A 207 1.05 -21.56 7.63
N PRO A 208 1.59 -22.80 7.53
CA PRO A 208 1.61 -23.72 8.67
C PRO A 208 2.36 -23.13 9.87
N THR A 209 1.90 -23.47 11.07
CA THR A 209 2.58 -23.12 12.34
C THR A 209 3.97 -23.76 12.41
N ASP A 210 4.07 -25.02 12.01
CA ASP A 210 5.34 -25.73 11.91
C ASP A 210 6.21 -25.16 10.77
N PRO A 211 7.40 -24.56 11.06
CA PRO A 211 8.29 -24.00 10.05
C PRO A 211 8.95 -25.07 9.15
N THR A 212 8.93 -26.35 9.54
CA THR A 212 9.46 -27.47 8.76
C THR A 212 8.53 -27.92 7.63
N LEU A 213 7.32 -27.34 7.55
CA LEU A 213 6.38 -27.62 6.47
C LEU A 213 6.51 -26.63 5.31
N ARG A 214 6.04 -27.04 4.12
CA ARG A 214 5.98 -26.15 2.94
C ARG A 214 5.01 -24.99 3.21
N ARG A 215 5.39 -23.77 2.84
CA ARG A 215 4.53 -22.58 3.00
C ARG A 215 3.21 -22.72 2.22
N GLY A 216 2.15 -22.15 2.80
CA GLY A 216 0.77 -22.26 2.28
C GLY A 216 0.56 -21.39 1.05
N ASN A 217 1.26 -20.26 0.98
CA ASN A 217 1.19 -19.30 -0.12
C ASN A 217 2.59 -18.70 -0.44
N ALA A 218 2.62 -17.75 -1.37
CA ALA A 218 3.86 -17.14 -1.84
C ALA A 218 4.44 -16.09 -0.87
N ASP A 219 3.60 -15.49 -0.03
CA ASP A 219 4.03 -14.66 1.08
C ASP A 219 4.33 -15.55 2.29
N SER A 220 5.60 -15.86 2.50
CA SER A 220 6.04 -16.67 3.64
C SER A 220 5.82 -16.01 5.00
N HIS A 221 5.54 -14.70 5.03
CA HIS A 221 5.35 -13.88 6.22
C HIS A 221 3.90 -13.57 6.53
N SER A 222 2.96 -13.86 5.62
CA SER A 222 1.53 -13.68 5.88
C SER A 222 1.13 -14.48 7.13
N GLY A 223 0.40 -13.84 8.03
CA GLY A 223 -0.11 -14.51 9.22
C GLY A 223 -1.33 -15.38 8.94
N ARG A 224 -1.87 -15.94 10.01
CA ARG A 224 -3.06 -16.80 10.01
C ARG A 224 -4.15 -16.06 10.74
N TYR A 225 -5.26 -15.77 10.07
CA TYR A 225 -6.38 -15.06 10.65
C TYR A 225 -7.52 -16.00 10.98
N ARG A 226 -8.12 -15.81 12.14
CA ARG A 226 -9.43 -16.35 12.52
C ARG A 226 -10.30 -15.24 13.11
N ARG A 227 -11.62 -15.34 13.02
CA ARG A 227 -12.52 -14.25 13.47
C ARG A 227 -12.61 -14.11 14.99
N GLU A 228 -12.36 -15.19 15.73
CA GLU A 228 -12.57 -15.24 17.18
C GLU A 228 -11.28 -15.03 17.96
N GLY A 229 -11.41 -14.57 19.21
CA GLY A 229 -10.30 -14.41 20.14
C GLY A 229 -9.32 -13.32 19.71
N SER A 230 -8.02 -13.58 19.83
CA SER A 230 -6.96 -12.65 19.43
C SER A 230 -6.75 -12.55 17.92
N HIS A 231 -7.64 -13.14 17.11
CA HIS A 231 -7.51 -13.28 15.65
C HIS A 231 -6.31 -14.11 15.14
N GLY A 232 -5.39 -14.53 16.02
CA GLY A 232 -4.26 -15.41 15.70
C GLY A 232 -4.71 -16.84 15.43
N GLY A 233 -4.69 -17.25 14.16
CA GLY A 233 -5.03 -18.60 13.72
C GLY A 233 -3.99 -19.65 14.11
N LEU A 234 -4.47 -20.85 14.45
CA LEU A 234 -3.66 -22.02 14.83
C LEU A 234 -3.29 -22.92 13.63
N GLY A 235 -3.66 -22.53 12.41
CA GLY A 235 -3.44 -23.30 11.18
C GLY A 235 -4.62 -24.22 10.81
N ALA A 236 -5.82 -23.90 11.28
CA ALA A 236 -7.02 -24.66 10.92
C ALA A 236 -7.39 -24.45 9.44
N LYS A 237 -8.19 -25.37 8.87
CA LYS A 237 -8.67 -25.26 7.47
C LYS A 237 -9.49 -23.99 7.21
N THR A 238 -10.14 -23.46 8.25
CA THR A 238 -10.97 -22.24 8.20
C THR A 238 -10.17 -20.96 8.38
N ASP A 239 -8.89 -21.04 8.78
CA ASP A 239 -8.04 -19.88 8.92
C ASP A 239 -7.72 -19.27 7.54
N LYS A 240 -7.61 -17.95 7.49
CA LYS A 240 -7.28 -17.21 6.26
C LYS A 240 -5.83 -16.73 6.30
N ALA A 241 -5.15 -16.69 5.16
CA ALA A 241 -3.85 -16.03 5.05
C ALA A 241 -4.06 -14.51 4.97
N GLY A 242 -3.20 -13.71 5.60
CA GLY A 242 -3.25 -12.26 5.42
C GLY A 242 -2.54 -11.46 6.49
N TYR A 243 -2.87 -10.17 6.51
CA TYR A 243 -2.45 -9.18 7.50
C TYR A 243 -3.71 -8.49 8.03
N GLU A 244 -3.64 -7.99 9.26
CA GLU A 244 -4.65 -7.08 9.78
C GLU A 244 -4.25 -5.66 9.44
N LEU A 245 -5.20 -4.93 8.89
CA LEU A 245 -5.15 -3.50 8.65
C LEU A 245 -5.91 -2.82 9.78
N GLU A 246 -5.16 -2.13 10.61
CA GLU A 246 -5.61 -1.24 11.66
C GLU A 246 -6.00 0.09 11.01
N ILE A 247 -7.21 0.56 11.26
CA ILE A 247 -7.76 1.75 10.62
C ILE A 247 -8.32 2.67 11.69
N SER A 248 -7.96 3.95 11.64
CA SER A 248 -8.70 5.00 12.33
C SER A 248 -9.58 5.76 11.34
N VAL A 249 -10.87 5.92 11.67
CA VAL A 249 -11.85 6.64 10.85
C VAL A 249 -12.43 7.82 11.60
N MET A 250 -12.70 8.93 10.90
CA MET A 250 -13.42 10.08 11.46
C MET A 250 -14.83 9.67 11.87
N VAL A 251 -15.23 10.08 13.06
CA VAL A 251 -16.57 9.87 13.62
C VAL A 251 -17.25 11.21 13.84
N TRP A 252 -18.56 11.24 13.62
CA TRP A 252 -19.37 12.42 13.86
C TRP A 252 -19.60 12.66 15.36
N ASP A 253 -19.61 13.93 15.76
CA ASP A 253 -19.66 14.32 17.18
C ASP A 253 -20.99 13.99 17.83
N LYS A 254 -22.06 14.00 17.04
CA LYS A 254 -23.42 13.69 17.49
C LYS A 254 -24.14 12.79 16.47
N PRO A 255 -25.09 11.95 16.93
CA PRO A 255 -26.00 11.24 16.03
C PRO A 255 -26.68 12.20 15.04
N GLY A 256 -26.79 11.79 13.77
CA GLY A 256 -27.45 12.58 12.72
C GLY A 256 -26.58 13.64 12.03
N GLN A 257 -25.30 13.78 12.40
CA GLN A 257 -24.37 14.75 11.77
C GLN A 257 -23.63 14.20 10.53
N ASN A 258 -24.10 13.11 9.93
CA ASN A 258 -23.45 12.42 8.81
C ASN A 258 -23.33 13.23 7.52
N MET A 259 -23.96 14.41 7.47
CA MET A 259 -23.90 15.34 6.33
C MET A 259 -22.93 16.51 6.54
N LEU A 260 -22.33 16.69 7.73
CA LEU A 260 -21.47 17.83 8.03
C LEU A 260 -20.06 17.68 7.45
N PHE A 261 -19.52 16.47 7.50
CA PHE A 261 -18.23 16.09 6.96
C PHE A 261 -18.20 14.59 6.64
N PRO A 262 -17.38 14.15 5.67
CA PRO A 262 -17.25 12.74 5.34
C PRO A 262 -16.55 11.97 6.45
N SER A 263 -16.89 10.69 6.61
CA SER A 263 -16.09 9.78 7.41
C SER A 263 -14.91 9.29 6.57
N LEU A 264 -13.72 9.82 6.85
CA LEU A 264 -12.48 9.42 6.18
C LEU A 264 -11.58 8.62 7.09
N ILE A 265 -10.75 7.76 6.48
CA ILE A 265 -9.64 7.12 7.15
C ILE A 265 -8.57 8.18 7.43
N THR A 266 -8.06 8.24 8.66
CA THR A 266 -7.08 9.23 9.11
C THR A 266 -5.76 8.63 9.57
N ALA A 267 -5.75 7.36 9.97
CA ALA A 267 -4.54 6.60 10.22
C ALA A 267 -4.70 5.15 9.76
N VAL A 268 -3.59 4.53 9.38
CA VAL A 268 -3.52 3.11 9.05
C VAL A 268 -2.28 2.46 9.64
N GLY A 269 -2.38 1.18 9.98
CA GLY A 269 -1.26 0.34 10.39
C GLY A 269 -1.44 -1.09 9.90
N PHE A 270 -0.36 -1.83 9.70
CA PHE A 270 -0.43 -3.24 9.35
C PHE A 270 0.31 -4.10 10.37
N HIS A 271 -0.27 -5.25 10.69
CA HIS A 271 0.40 -6.29 11.46
C HIS A 271 -0.09 -7.68 11.06
N ARG A 272 0.56 -8.70 11.60
CA ARG A 272 0.03 -10.07 11.47
C ARG A 272 -1.13 -10.26 12.44
N PRO A 273 -2.13 -11.07 12.07
CA PRO A 273 -3.20 -11.44 12.99
C PRO A 273 -2.68 -11.95 14.34
N GLY A 274 -3.21 -11.41 15.42
CA GLY A 274 -2.78 -11.71 16.80
C GLY A 274 -1.61 -10.90 17.34
N GLU A 275 -1.07 -9.96 16.56
CA GLU A 275 0.03 -9.06 16.97
C GLU A 275 -0.45 -7.60 17.17
N ILE A 276 -1.64 -7.40 17.74
CA ILE A 276 -2.31 -6.08 17.85
C ILE A 276 -1.65 -5.08 18.83
N ILE A 277 -0.85 -5.56 19.79
CA ILE A 277 -0.37 -4.73 20.91
C ILE A 277 0.41 -3.50 20.43
N GLY A 278 -0.05 -2.32 20.86
CA GLY A 278 0.52 -1.01 20.57
C GLY A 278 0.12 -0.43 19.22
N HIS A 279 -0.68 -1.14 18.41
CA HIS A 279 -1.14 -0.62 17.13
C HIS A 279 -2.23 0.45 17.29
N GLY A 280 -3.10 0.32 18.30
CA GLY A 280 -4.10 1.34 18.62
C GLY A 280 -3.48 2.69 18.98
N ALA A 281 -2.47 2.70 19.85
CA ALA A 281 -1.72 3.91 20.19
C ALA A 281 -1.04 4.56 18.96
N LYS A 282 -0.48 3.75 18.05
CA LYS A 282 0.11 4.26 16.80
C LYS A 282 -0.91 4.95 15.90
N LEU A 283 -2.14 4.43 15.84
CA LEU A 283 -3.22 5.08 15.08
C LEU A 283 -3.57 6.45 15.67
N VAL A 284 -3.68 6.55 17.00
CA VAL A 284 -3.93 7.83 17.68
C VAL A 284 -2.79 8.80 17.42
N ASP A 285 -1.54 8.39 17.64
CA ASP A 285 -0.35 9.24 17.40
C ASP A 285 -0.28 9.74 15.95
N SER A 286 -0.62 8.88 14.98
CA SER A 286 -0.69 9.23 13.56
C SER A 286 -1.78 10.28 13.32
N HIS A 287 -3.00 10.04 13.82
CA HIS A 287 -4.11 10.97 13.74
C HIS A 287 -3.79 12.34 14.35
N GLN A 288 -3.11 12.38 15.50
CA GLN A 288 -2.71 13.64 16.14
C GLN A 288 -1.81 14.51 15.25
N ARG A 289 -1.00 13.91 14.35
CA ARG A 289 -0.17 14.64 13.38
C ARG A 289 -0.97 15.35 12.29
N LEU A 290 -2.29 15.12 12.21
CA LEU A 290 -3.21 15.94 11.41
C LEU A 290 -3.59 17.26 12.11
N GLY A 291 -3.24 17.43 13.39
CA GLY A 291 -3.53 18.63 14.18
C GLY A 291 -4.67 18.46 15.18
N PHE A 292 -5.23 17.26 15.32
CA PHE A 292 -6.30 16.98 16.29
C PHE A 292 -5.72 16.42 17.59
N THR A 293 -5.69 17.25 18.63
CA THR A 293 -5.16 16.89 19.95
C THR A 293 -6.27 16.71 21.00
N SER A 294 -7.51 16.55 20.56
CA SER A 294 -8.67 16.34 21.42
C SER A 294 -9.72 15.52 20.69
N GLY A 295 -10.57 14.81 21.42
CA GLY A 295 -11.66 14.03 20.85
C GLY A 295 -11.93 12.75 21.65
N LEU A 296 -12.87 11.96 21.15
CA LEU A 296 -13.18 10.62 21.62
C LEU A 296 -12.46 9.59 20.74
N VAL A 297 -11.92 8.56 21.38
CA VAL A 297 -11.37 7.38 20.71
C VAL A 297 -12.29 6.20 21.01
N ILE A 298 -12.98 5.72 19.99
CA ILE A 298 -13.94 4.61 20.07
C ILE A 298 -13.24 3.35 19.55
N VAL A 299 -13.18 2.30 20.37
CA VAL A 299 -12.52 1.04 20.02
C VAL A 299 -13.36 -0.15 20.46
N ASP A 300 -13.19 -1.29 19.78
CA ASP A 300 -13.76 -2.55 20.26
C ASP A 300 -13.03 -3.05 21.52
N ARG A 301 -13.68 -3.93 22.28
CA ARG A 301 -13.17 -4.57 23.49
C ARG A 301 -11.86 -5.33 23.28
N ALA A 302 -11.56 -5.77 22.05
CA ALA A 302 -10.27 -6.40 21.73
C ALA A 302 -9.08 -5.48 22.06
N TYR A 303 -9.26 -4.15 22.00
CA TYR A 303 -8.26 -3.15 22.39
C TYR A 303 -8.19 -2.91 23.91
N ASN A 304 -9.15 -3.38 24.70
CA ASN A 304 -9.19 -3.16 26.17
C ASN A 304 -8.10 -3.94 26.94
N GLY A 305 -7.35 -4.82 26.27
CA GLY A 305 -6.10 -5.35 26.82
C GLY A 305 -5.00 -4.28 26.94
N GLU A 306 -5.15 -3.16 26.21
CA GLU A 306 -4.32 -1.97 26.36
C GLU A 306 -4.93 -1.03 27.42
N ARG A 307 -4.08 -0.38 28.21
CA ARG A 307 -4.55 0.48 29.32
C ARG A 307 -5.26 1.71 28.72
N PRO A 308 -6.41 2.18 29.22
CA PRO A 308 -7.06 3.39 28.71
C PRO A 308 -6.16 4.64 28.60
N ALA A 309 -5.06 4.69 29.36
CA ALA A 309 -4.03 5.72 29.26
C ALA A 309 -3.21 5.69 27.95
N THR A 310 -3.22 4.61 27.17
CA THR A 310 -2.57 4.52 25.85
C THR A 310 -3.44 5.08 24.72
N PHE A 311 -4.73 5.34 24.97
CA PHE A 311 -5.69 5.94 24.01
C PHE A 311 -6.07 7.36 24.38
N LYS A 312 -5.10 8.15 24.83
CA LYS A 312 -5.33 9.57 25.16
C LYS A 312 -4.62 10.44 24.16
N PHE A 313 -5.31 11.47 23.71
CA PHE A 313 -4.66 12.60 23.08
C PHE A 313 -3.65 13.19 24.09
N ARG A 314 -2.37 13.22 23.70
CA ARG A 314 -1.32 13.95 24.41
C ARG A 314 -1.32 15.41 24.03
#